data_AF-A0A961RK16-F1
#
_entry.id   AF-A0A961RK16-F1
#
_cell.length_a   1.000
_cell.length_b   1.000
_cell.length_c   1.000
_cell.angle_alpha   90.00
_cell.angle_beta   90.00
_cell.angle_gamma   90.00
#
_symmetry.space_group_name_H-M   'P 1'
#
loop_
_entity.id
_entity.type
_entity.pdbx_description
1 polymer ?
#
loop_
_entity_poly.entity_id
_entity_poly.type
_entity_poly.pdbx_seq_one_letter_code
_entity_poly.pdbx_strand_id
1 'polypeptide(L)'
;MISANHQPLPCSDPLVGLDRYRDVETMVRRMQPATPVYCLHPDALKRAAQRFLQGFPGKTLYAVKANPHPAIVRTLYDAGIRHFDTASLEEMDLVTQLCPDATCYFMAVARLRGAARTAFEKYGVRHFVADHISEVERLLEFADHQTTIHIRMKAFDPSSVYELSSKFGADEEELPGLLRRVADAGCKVGLAFNVGSLVTNPRAYGTAIGAAARVIKAAGVEITSLDMGGGFPIAYPGLETGQLDDFFATIRETFAGTGLPSNFELLCEPGRALSAEGQSLVTQVILIKDDLV
;
A
#
# COMPACT_ATOMS: atom_id res chain seq x y z
N MET A 1 4.41 6.61 37.58
CA MET A 1 4.74 5.44 36.74
C MET A 1 3.93 5.53 35.48
N ILE A 2 4.56 5.64 34.32
CA ILE A 2 3.87 5.61 33.03
C ILE A 2 4.15 4.24 32.43
N SER A 3 3.10 3.45 32.24
CA SER A 3 3.19 2.15 31.57
C SER A 3 2.94 2.37 30.08
N ALA A 4 3.91 2.03 29.23
CA ALA A 4 3.69 1.95 27.79
C ALA A 4 3.02 0.61 27.47
N ASN A 5 1.84 0.66 26.86
CA ASN A 5 1.07 -0.52 26.52
C ASN A 5 1.53 -1.03 25.15
N HIS A 6 2.37 -2.06 25.14
CA HIS A 6 2.62 -2.88 23.95
C HIS A 6 2.37 -4.32 24.35
N GLN A 7 1.14 -4.79 24.16
CA GLN A 7 0.86 -6.22 24.26
C GLN A 7 1.43 -6.89 23.01
N PRO A 8 2.33 -7.88 23.15
CA PRO A 8 2.79 -8.66 22.01
C PRO A 8 1.60 -9.40 21.40
N LEU A 9 1.53 -9.43 20.07
CA LEU A 9 0.57 -10.26 19.35
C LEU A 9 0.89 -11.75 19.61
N PRO A 10 -0.12 -12.61 19.76
CA PRO A 10 0.12 -14.03 19.98
C PRO A 10 0.84 -14.65 18.76
N CYS A 11 1.83 -15.50 19.02
CA CYS A 11 2.66 -16.20 18.03
C CYS A 11 1.91 -17.30 17.25
N SER A 12 0.60 -17.46 17.48
CA SER A 12 -0.26 -18.44 16.80
C SER A 12 -0.95 -17.83 15.58
N ASP A 13 -1.27 -18.65 14.58
CA ASP A 13 -2.07 -18.24 13.43
C ASP A 13 -3.35 -17.49 13.89
N PRO A 14 -3.55 -16.22 13.49
CA PRO A 14 -4.67 -15.39 13.94
C PRO A 14 -6.04 -15.89 13.49
N LEU A 15 -6.10 -16.89 12.61
CA LEU A 15 -7.34 -17.58 12.23
C LEU A 15 -7.67 -18.75 13.16
N VAL A 16 -6.74 -19.21 13.99
CA VAL A 16 -6.98 -20.31 14.95
C VAL A 16 -7.87 -19.81 16.07
N GLY A 17 -8.93 -20.57 16.37
CA GLY A 17 -9.89 -20.25 17.41
C GLY A 17 -11.04 -19.34 16.97
N LEU A 18 -11.07 -18.90 15.70
CA LEU A 18 -12.23 -18.22 15.13
C LEU A 18 -13.30 -19.23 14.70
N ASP A 19 -14.51 -19.04 15.17
CA ASP A 19 -15.67 -19.80 14.71
C ASP A 19 -15.91 -19.59 13.22
N ARG A 20 -16.23 -20.68 12.52
CA ARG A 20 -16.51 -20.66 11.08
C ARG A 20 -17.98 -20.90 10.83
N TYR A 21 -18.57 -20.02 10.02
CA TYR A 21 -19.96 -20.09 9.62
C TYR A 21 -20.04 -20.09 8.10
N ARG A 22 -21.07 -20.76 7.56
CA ARG A 22 -21.33 -20.80 6.11
C ARG A 22 -21.66 -19.42 5.56
N ASP A 23 -22.43 -18.66 6.33
CA ASP A 23 -22.96 -17.34 5.97
C ASP A 23 -23.27 -16.53 7.22
N VAL A 24 -23.49 -15.23 7.04
CA VAL A 24 -23.79 -14.27 8.12
C VAL A 24 -25.10 -14.62 8.82
N GLU A 25 -26.12 -15.10 8.09
CA GLU A 25 -27.41 -15.47 8.67
C GLU A 25 -27.26 -16.61 9.69
N THR A 26 -26.53 -17.66 9.32
CA THR A 26 -26.23 -18.79 10.19
C THR A 26 -25.44 -18.35 11.42
N MET A 27 -24.47 -17.45 11.24
CA MET A 27 -23.72 -16.86 12.35
C MET A 27 -24.67 -16.13 13.31
N VAL A 28 -25.50 -15.21 12.83
CA VAL A 28 -26.43 -14.43 13.65
C VAL A 28 -27.41 -15.33 14.40
N ARG A 29 -27.97 -16.34 13.74
CA ARG A 29 -28.91 -17.30 14.37
C ARG A 29 -28.26 -18.11 15.48
N ARG A 30 -26.97 -18.49 15.34
CA ARG A 30 -26.26 -19.32 16.33
C ARG A 30 -25.65 -18.50 17.46
N MET A 31 -24.98 -17.40 17.13
CA MET A 31 -24.26 -16.57 18.09
C MET A 31 -25.19 -15.63 18.85
N GLN A 32 -26.31 -15.21 18.24
CA GLN A 32 -27.24 -14.21 18.77
C GLN A 32 -26.50 -13.02 19.42
N PRO A 33 -25.62 -12.34 18.67
CA PRO A 33 -24.69 -11.39 19.25
C PRO A 33 -25.42 -10.15 19.78
N ALA A 34 -25.12 -9.76 21.01
CA ALA A 34 -25.64 -8.53 21.62
C ALA A 34 -24.83 -7.27 21.25
N THR A 35 -23.64 -7.45 20.66
CA THR A 35 -22.73 -6.38 20.23
C THR A 35 -22.37 -6.55 18.76
N PRO A 36 -21.92 -5.49 18.06
CA PRO A 36 -21.47 -5.61 16.68
C PRO A 36 -20.38 -6.69 16.53
N VAL A 37 -20.42 -7.41 15.42
CA VAL A 37 -19.48 -8.49 15.11
C VAL A 37 -18.80 -8.20 13.79
N TYR A 38 -17.47 -8.24 13.77
CA TYR A 38 -16.71 -8.27 12.53
C TYR A 38 -16.63 -9.71 12.02
N CYS A 39 -17.12 -9.94 10.81
CA CYS A 39 -16.90 -11.19 10.09
C CYS A 39 -15.74 -11.03 9.12
N LEU A 40 -14.83 -11.99 9.10
CA LEU A 40 -13.72 -12.04 8.15
C LEU A 40 -14.07 -12.96 6.98
N HIS A 41 -13.63 -12.59 5.78
CA HIS A 41 -13.87 -13.33 4.54
C HIS A 41 -12.54 -13.70 3.87
N PRO A 42 -11.80 -14.71 4.37
CA PRO A 42 -10.48 -15.05 3.85
C PRO A 42 -10.47 -15.40 2.35
N ASP A 43 -11.53 -16.00 1.83
CA ASP A 43 -11.61 -16.36 0.42
C ASP A 43 -11.76 -15.13 -0.49
N ALA A 44 -12.39 -14.05 0.00
CA ALA A 44 -12.44 -12.78 -0.73
C ALA A 44 -11.04 -12.14 -0.82
N LEU A 45 -10.30 -12.11 0.29
CA LEU A 45 -8.91 -11.65 0.34
C LEU A 45 -8.01 -12.44 -0.61
N LYS A 46 -8.13 -13.77 -0.63
CA LYS A 46 -7.36 -14.64 -1.53
C LYS A 46 -7.66 -14.33 -3.00
N ARG A 47 -8.94 -14.18 -3.37
CA ARG A 47 -9.33 -13.82 -4.74
C ARG A 47 -8.74 -12.46 -5.13
N ALA A 48 -8.84 -11.45 -4.27
CA ALA A 48 -8.27 -10.14 -4.52
C ALA A 48 -6.74 -10.22 -4.72
N ALA A 49 -6.03 -10.93 -3.84
CA ALA A 49 -4.59 -11.12 -3.95
C ALA A 49 -4.19 -11.79 -5.28
N GLN A 50 -4.89 -12.86 -5.66
CA GLN A 50 -4.63 -13.57 -6.91
C GLN A 50 -4.86 -12.70 -8.15
N ARG A 51 -5.88 -11.84 -8.15
CA ARG A 51 -6.09 -10.87 -9.26
C ARG A 51 -4.92 -9.92 -9.42
N PHE A 52 -4.36 -9.40 -8.32
CA PHE A 52 -3.18 -8.53 -8.40
C PHE A 52 -1.93 -9.30 -8.82
N LEU A 53 -1.66 -10.46 -8.20
CA LEU A 53 -0.48 -11.28 -8.50
C LEU A 53 -0.44 -11.77 -9.95
N GLN A 54 -1.60 -12.00 -10.58
CA GLN A 54 -1.69 -12.45 -11.98
C GLN A 54 -1.83 -11.28 -12.97
N GLY A 55 -2.49 -10.19 -12.56
CA GLY A 55 -2.84 -9.08 -13.44
C GLY A 55 -1.81 -7.97 -13.49
N PHE A 56 -1.22 -7.59 -12.34
CA PHE A 56 -0.30 -6.47 -12.25
C PHE A 56 1.09 -6.85 -12.80
N PRO A 57 1.72 -6.04 -13.69
CA PRO A 57 3.00 -6.38 -14.33
C PRO A 57 4.24 -6.14 -13.43
N GLY A 58 4.12 -6.29 -12.11
CA GLY A 58 5.18 -5.96 -11.16
C GLY A 58 4.92 -6.50 -9.76
N LYS A 59 5.56 -5.90 -8.75
CA LYS A 59 5.37 -6.29 -7.35
C LYS A 59 4.13 -5.64 -6.76
N THR A 60 3.32 -6.46 -6.09
CA THR A 60 2.17 -6.00 -5.31
C THR A 60 2.53 -5.89 -3.84
N LEU A 61 2.46 -4.68 -3.30
CA LEU A 61 2.74 -4.35 -1.91
C LEU A 61 1.41 -4.15 -1.18
N TYR A 62 1.07 -4.99 -0.22
CA TYR A 62 -0.12 -4.70 0.59
C TYR A 62 0.14 -3.47 1.48
N ALA A 63 -0.65 -2.41 1.30
CA ALA A 63 -0.58 -1.22 2.16
C ALA A 63 -1.26 -1.52 3.51
N VAL A 64 -0.46 -1.86 4.52
CA VAL A 64 -0.91 -2.41 5.82
C VAL A 64 -1.89 -1.47 6.53
N LYS A 65 -1.64 -0.16 6.44
CA LYS A 65 -2.52 0.92 6.94
C LYS A 65 -3.99 0.81 6.52
N ALA A 66 -4.29 0.13 5.40
CA ALA A 66 -5.66 -0.04 4.95
C ALA A 66 -6.49 -0.95 5.88
N ASN A 67 -5.88 -2.02 6.39
CA ASN A 67 -6.45 -2.84 7.45
C ASN A 67 -5.35 -3.70 8.12
N PRO A 68 -4.77 -3.24 9.25
CA PRO A 68 -3.67 -3.94 9.92
C PRO A 68 -4.14 -5.15 10.75
N HIS A 69 -5.37 -5.66 10.55
CA HIS A 69 -5.86 -6.79 11.30
C HIS A 69 -4.99 -8.04 11.02
N PRO A 70 -4.44 -8.73 12.05
CA PRO A 70 -3.54 -9.87 11.89
C PRO A 70 -4.04 -10.93 10.92
N ALA A 71 -5.31 -11.31 11.01
CA ALA A 71 -5.91 -12.30 10.12
C ALA A 71 -5.95 -11.87 8.64
N ILE A 72 -6.06 -10.56 8.35
CA ILE A 72 -6.05 -10.05 6.97
C ILE A 72 -4.64 -10.09 6.42
N VAL A 73 -3.67 -9.54 7.17
CA VAL A 73 -2.25 -9.57 6.80
C VAL A 73 -1.78 -11.00 6.56
N ARG A 74 -2.11 -11.91 7.49
CA ARG A 74 -1.76 -13.32 7.37
C ARG A 74 -2.43 -14.00 6.16
N THR A 75 -3.72 -13.76 5.93
CA THR A 75 -4.43 -14.34 4.79
C THR A 75 -3.84 -13.87 3.46
N LEU A 76 -3.50 -12.58 3.32
CA LEU A 76 -2.88 -12.04 2.11
C LEU A 76 -1.48 -12.62 1.89
N TYR A 77 -0.71 -12.80 2.96
CA TYR A 77 0.56 -13.52 2.91
C TYR A 77 0.38 -14.98 2.45
N ASP A 78 -0.53 -15.73 3.06
CA ASP A 78 -0.80 -17.11 2.67
C ASP A 78 -1.32 -17.21 1.22
N ALA A 79 -1.97 -16.15 0.71
CA ALA A 79 -2.43 -16.03 -0.67
C ALA A 79 -1.32 -15.69 -1.68
N GLY A 80 -0.10 -15.39 -1.22
CA GLY A 80 1.07 -15.17 -2.07
C GLY A 80 1.65 -13.75 -2.05
N ILE A 81 1.04 -12.80 -1.33
CA ILE A 81 1.65 -11.47 -1.16
C ILE A 81 2.94 -11.61 -0.33
N ARG A 82 4.03 -11.05 -0.81
CA ARG A 82 5.34 -11.08 -0.14
C ARG A 82 5.91 -9.70 0.16
N HIS A 83 5.30 -8.65 -0.36
CA HIS A 83 5.75 -7.28 -0.17
C HIS A 83 4.67 -6.50 0.57
N PHE A 84 5.09 -5.66 1.52
CA PHE A 84 4.19 -4.90 2.39
C PHE A 84 4.65 -3.46 2.47
N ASP A 85 3.77 -2.54 2.07
CA ASP A 85 3.93 -1.11 2.32
C ASP A 85 3.51 -0.83 3.77
N THR A 86 4.49 -0.41 4.57
CA THR A 86 4.37 -0.11 5.98
C THR A 86 4.60 1.38 6.23
N ALA A 87 3.83 1.94 7.16
CA ALA A 87 3.84 3.34 7.53
C ALA A 87 4.30 3.58 8.97
N SER A 88 4.55 2.53 9.76
CA SER A 88 5.06 2.63 11.13
C SER A 88 5.87 1.40 11.55
N LEU A 89 6.60 1.51 12.66
CA LEU A 89 7.37 0.38 13.22
C LEU A 89 6.45 -0.73 13.74
N GLU A 90 5.26 -0.38 14.23
CA GLU A 90 4.26 -1.33 14.71
C GLU A 90 3.71 -2.18 13.56
N GLU A 91 3.52 -1.59 12.38
CA GLU A 91 3.16 -2.35 11.18
C GLU A 91 4.30 -3.30 10.74
N MET A 92 5.56 -2.89 10.87
CA MET A 92 6.71 -3.77 10.59
C MET A 92 6.83 -4.91 11.60
N ASP A 93 6.60 -4.65 12.89
CA ASP A 93 6.53 -5.67 13.93
C ASP A 93 5.43 -6.69 13.60
N LEU A 94 4.24 -6.22 13.24
CA LEU A 94 3.12 -7.06 12.83
C LEU A 94 3.48 -7.95 11.63
N VAL A 95 4.00 -7.38 10.55
CA VAL A 95 4.35 -8.14 9.34
C VAL A 95 5.46 -9.15 9.64
N THR A 96 6.53 -8.74 10.31
CA THR A 96 7.69 -9.61 10.61
C THR A 96 7.28 -10.80 11.48
N GLN A 97 6.34 -10.60 12.42
CA GLN A 97 5.84 -11.69 13.28
C GLN A 97 4.96 -12.69 12.53
N LEU A 98 4.12 -12.21 11.60
CA LEU A 98 3.11 -13.06 10.94
C LEU A 98 3.58 -13.68 9.63
N CYS A 99 4.54 -13.04 8.96
CA CYS A 99 4.90 -13.29 7.57
C CYS A 99 6.42 -13.50 7.45
N PRO A 100 6.94 -14.69 7.80
CA PRO A 100 8.36 -14.99 7.67
C PRO A 100 8.75 -14.82 6.19
N ASP A 101 9.85 -14.14 5.91
CA ASP A 101 10.35 -13.83 4.56
C ASP A 101 9.57 -12.76 3.77
N ALA A 102 8.61 -12.07 4.39
CA ALA A 102 8.02 -10.88 3.79
C ALA A 102 9.02 -9.71 3.75
N THR A 103 8.92 -8.89 2.71
CA THR A 103 9.71 -7.65 2.58
C THR A 103 8.86 -6.46 2.98
N CYS A 104 9.29 -5.71 3.99
CA CYS A 104 8.68 -4.43 4.36
C CYS A 104 9.33 -3.27 3.58
N TYR A 105 8.48 -2.38 3.09
CA TYR A 105 8.82 -1.11 2.46
C TYR A 105 8.33 0.00 3.38
N PHE A 106 9.16 1.00 3.70
CA PHE A 106 8.76 2.13 4.54
C PHE A 106 8.35 3.32 3.67
N MET A 107 7.14 3.26 3.11
CA MET A 107 6.63 4.23 2.13
C MET A 107 5.81 5.37 2.76
N ALA A 108 6.03 5.62 4.06
CA ALA A 108 5.56 6.85 4.71
C ALA A 108 6.57 7.98 4.50
N VAL A 109 6.09 9.08 3.90
CA VAL A 109 6.89 10.29 3.66
C VAL A 109 7.26 10.98 4.97
N ALA A 110 6.28 11.20 5.85
CA ALA A 110 6.50 11.82 7.15
C ALA A 110 6.64 10.74 8.23
N ARG A 111 7.81 10.70 8.89
CA ARG A 111 8.18 9.65 9.86
C ARG A 111 8.58 10.26 11.19
N LEU A 112 8.37 9.49 12.26
CA LEU A 112 8.92 9.84 13.57
C LEU A 112 10.45 9.82 13.53
N ARG A 113 11.08 10.71 14.30
CA ARG A 113 12.54 10.80 14.39
C ARG A 113 13.13 9.45 14.80
N GLY A 114 14.12 8.96 14.05
CA GLY A 114 14.77 7.68 14.30
C GLY A 114 14.00 6.44 13.83
N ALA A 115 12.72 6.58 13.41
CA ALA A 115 11.95 5.44 12.92
C ALA A 115 12.57 4.84 11.66
N ALA A 116 13.02 5.66 10.71
CA ALA A 116 13.64 5.15 9.47
C ALA A 116 14.95 4.38 9.74
N ARG A 117 15.79 4.89 10.66
CA ARG A 117 17.00 4.19 11.12
C ARG A 117 16.66 2.88 11.83
N THR A 118 15.65 2.89 12.70
CA THR A 118 15.18 1.67 13.38
C THR A 118 14.64 0.64 12.38
N ALA A 119 13.87 1.07 11.38
CA ALA A 119 13.39 0.23 10.29
C ALA A 119 14.55 -0.45 9.54
N PHE A 120 15.60 0.31 9.23
CA PHE A 120 16.80 -0.19 8.55
C PHE A 120 17.58 -1.20 9.40
N GLU A 121 17.84 -0.87 10.67
CA GLU A 121 18.73 -1.65 11.56
C GLU A 121 18.02 -2.87 12.17
N LYS A 122 16.77 -2.72 12.64
CA LYS A 122 16.03 -3.79 13.34
C LYS A 122 15.30 -4.73 12.38
N TYR A 123 14.71 -4.19 11.30
CA TYR A 123 13.84 -4.95 10.40
C TYR A 123 14.46 -5.20 9.03
N GLY A 124 15.68 -4.71 8.79
CA GLY A 124 16.36 -4.89 7.51
C GLY A 124 15.68 -4.17 6.34
N VAL A 125 14.85 -3.15 6.59
CA VAL A 125 14.18 -2.40 5.51
C VAL A 125 15.23 -1.75 4.60
N ARG A 126 15.04 -1.91 3.29
CA ARG A 126 15.89 -1.32 2.24
C ARG A 126 15.14 -0.43 1.25
N HIS A 127 13.84 -0.25 1.42
CA HIS A 127 13.05 0.65 0.58
C HIS A 127 12.43 1.75 1.44
N PHE A 128 12.75 3.00 1.11
CA PHE A 128 12.26 4.19 1.79
C PHE A 128 11.73 5.19 0.77
N VAL A 129 10.70 5.94 1.13
CA VAL A 129 10.25 7.09 0.34
C VAL A 129 10.78 8.40 0.92
N ALA A 130 10.98 9.40 0.07
CA ALA A 130 11.21 10.80 0.44
C ALA A 130 10.62 11.71 -0.64
N ASP A 131 10.24 12.94 -0.29
CA ASP A 131 9.76 13.95 -1.24
C ASP A 131 10.41 15.33 -1.01
N HIS A 132 11.42 15.40 -0.16
CA HIS A 132 12.13 16.63 0.14
C HIS A 132 13.60 16.34 0.46
N ILE A 133 14.49 17.28 0.13
CA ILE A 133 15.94 17.10 0.29
C ILE A 133 16.33 16.78 1.74
N SER A 134 15.68 17.42 2.72
CA SER A 134 15.95 17.14 4.14
C SER A 134 15.65 15.70 4.56
N GLU A 135 14.67 15.04 3.95
CA GLU A 135 14.38 13.62 4.21
C GLU A 135 15.39 12.72 3.50
N VAL A 136 15.81 13.08 2.27
CA VAL A 136 16.88 12.39 1.57
C VAL A 136 18.16 12.40 2.40
N GLU A 137 18.63 13.57 2.84
CA GLU A 137 19.86 13.67 3.66
C GLU A 137 19.79 12.83 4.94
N ARG A 138 18.63 12.82 5.62
CA ARG A 138 18.43 12.01 6.83
C ARG A 138 18.51 10.50 6.56
N LEU A 139 17.97 10.03 5.43
CA LEU A 139 18.07 8.63 5.03
C LEU A 139 19.52 8.26 4.68
N LEU A 140 20.25 9.16 4.04
CA LEU A 140 21.65 8.95 3.66
C LEU A 140 22.62 8.90 4.85
N GLU A 141 22.20 9.31 6.06
CA GLU A 141 22.98 9.10 7.28
C GLU A 141 23.16 7.62 7.67
N PHE A 142 22.40 6.70 7.07
CA PHE A 142 22.48 5.27 7.38
C PHE A 142 22.24 4.34 6.20
N ALA A 143 21.79 4.86 5.06
CA ALA A 143 21.56 4.06 3.87
C ALA A 143 22.86 3.40 3.36
N ASP A 144 22.75 2.17 2.87
CA ASP A 144 23.81 1.45 2.18
C ASP A 144 23.51 1.36 0.67
N HIS A 145 24.44 0.78 -0.09
CA HIS A 145 24.29 0.59 -1.55
C HIS A 145 23.12 -0.33 -1.95
N GLN A 146 22.53 -1.07 -1.02
CA GLN A 146 21.35 -1.90 -1.26
C GLN A 146 20.05 -1.12 -1.04
N THR A 147 20.11 0.00 -0.32
CA THR A 147 18.97 0.88 -0.09
C THR A 147 18.49 1.50 -1.39
N THR A 148 17.18 1.40 -1.62
CA THR A 148 16.46 2.15 -2.64
C THR A 148 15.70 3.29 -1.99
N ILE A 149 16.00 4.52 -2.40
CA ILE A 149 15.24 5.71 -2.00
C ILE A 149 14.33 6.08 -3.16
N HIS A 150 13.03 5.96 -2.92
CA HIS A 150 11.98 6.35 -3.85
C HIS A 150 11.66 7.83 -3.67
N ILE A 151 11.95 8.65 -4.67
CA ILE A 151 11.55 10.06 -4.67
C ILE A 151 10.09 10.16 -5.11
N ARG A 152 9.22 10.65 -4.24
CA ARG A 152 7.80 10.78 -4.55
C ARG A 152 7.53 12.09 -5.29
N MET A 153 6.94 12.01 -6.47
CA MET A 153 6.43 13.17 -7.21
C MET A 153 4.96 13.41 -6.89
N LYS A 154 4.52 14.66 -7.07
CA LYS A 154 3.08 14.97 -7.09
C LYS A 154 2.45 14.30 -8.31
N ALA A 155 1.31 13.64 -8.10
CA ALA A 155 0.45 13.13 -9.16
C ALA A 155 -1.00 13.41 -8.74
N PHE A 156 -1.62 14.37 -9.41
CA PHE A 156 -3.02 14.69 -9.23
C PHE A 156 -3.82 14.20 -10.43
N ASP A 157 -4.96 13.57 -10.17
CA ASP A 157 -5.99 13.33 -11.18
C ASP A 157 -7.38 13.61 -10.59
N PRO A 158 -8.24 14.36 -11.29
CA PRO A 158 -9.61 14.67 -10.82
C PRO A 158 -10.50 13.44 -10.58
N SER A 159 -10.14 12.26 -11.11
CA SER A 159 -10.91 11.02 -10.95
C SER A 159 -10.68 10.30 -9.61
N SER A 160 -9.76 10.78 -8.78
CA SER A 160 -9.59 10.29 -7.41
C SER A 160 -10.64 10.86 -6.47
N VAL A 161 -11.30 10.00 -5.68
CA VAL A 161 -12.28 10.44 -4.67
C VAL A 161 -11.58 11.10 -3.47
N TYR A 162 -10.34 10.71 -3.17
CA TYR A 162 -9.55 11.31 -2.11
C TYR A 162 -8.18 11.76 -2.63
N GLU A 163 -7.97 13.07 -2.66
CA GLU A 163 -6.74 13.69 -3.11
C GLU A 163 -5.63 13.58 -2.05
N LEU A 164 -4.43 13.14 -2.45
CA LEU A 164 -3.25 13.05 -1.58
C LEU A 164 -2.08 13.93 -2.06
N SER A 165 -2.14 14.45 -3.28
CA SER A 165 -1.10 15.26 -3.94
C SER A 165 -0.88 16.64 -3.31
N SER A 166 -1.93 17.22 -2.72
CA SER A 166 -1.83 18.51 -2.03
C SER A 166 -0.96 18.46 -0.76
N LYS A 167 -0.74 17.26 -0.21
CA LYS A 167 0.03 17.04 1.03
C LYS A 167 1.41 16.44 0.81
N PHE A 168 1.60 15.64 -0.24
CA PHE A 168 2.81 14.83 -0.44
C PHE A 168 3.28 14.83 -1.89
N GLY A 169 4.60 14.81 -2.06
CA GLY A 169 5.29 14.77 -3.34
C GLY A 169 6.08 16.05 -3.63
N ALA A 170 7.25 15.90 -4.23
CA ALA A 170 8.09 17.00 -4.69
C ALA A 170 7.53 17.65 -5.95
N ASP A 171 7.86 18.93 -6.15
CA ASP A 171 7.55 19.64 -7.39
C ASP A 171 8.42 19.15 -8.55
N GLU A 172 7.91 19.21 -9.78
CA GLU A 172 8.54 18.62 -10.96
C GLU A 172 9.98 19.16 -11.20
N GLU A 173 10.20 20.42 -10.85
CA GLU A 173 11.49 21.11 -10.97
C GLU A 173 12.56 20.57 -9.99
N GLU A 174 12.14 20.03 -8.84
CA GLU A 174 13.03 19.53 -7.80
C GLU A 174 13.46 18.08 -8.04
N LEU A 175 12.62 17.30 -8.73
CA LEU A 175 12.79 15.85 -8.92
C LEU A 175 14.16 15.48 -9.51
N PRO A 176 14.67 16.11 -10.59
CA PRO A 176 15.97 15.75 -11.15
C PRO A 176 17.12 15.96 -10.16
N GLY A 177 17.02 16.96 -9.28
CA GLY A 177 18.01 17.23 -8.24
C GLY A 177 18.00 16.15 -7.15
N LEU A 178 16.81 15.81 -6.66
CA LEU A 178 16.63 14.77 -5.63
C LEU A 178 17.09 13.39 -6.12
N LEU A 179 16.71 13.02 -7.35
CA LEU A 179 17.10 11.73 -7.95
C LEU A 179 18.62 11.62 -8.12
N ARG A 180 19.27 12.67 -8.63
CA ARG A 180 20.75 12.72 -8.73
C ARG A 180 21.42 12.63 -7.38
N ARG A 181 20.89 13.34 -6.37
CA ARG A 181 21.46 13.30 -5.01
C ARG A 181 21.48 11.90 -4.40
N VAL A 182 20.43 11.10 -4.64
CA VAL A 182 20.37 9.69 -4.21
C VAL A 182 21.40 8.85 -4.98
N ALA A 183 21.50 9.05 -6.31
CA ALA A 183 22.46 8.34 -7.16
C ALA A 183 23.91 8.62 -6.75
N ASP A 184 24.26 9.90 -6.52
CA ASP A 184 25.59 10.35 -6.12
C ASP A 184 26.02 9.75 -4.75
N ALA A 185 25.05 9.39 -3.91
CA ALA A 185 25.30 8.70 -2.64
C ALA A 185 25.57 7.19 -2.81
N GLY A 186 25.47 6.66 -4.03
CA GLY A 186 25.63 5.23 -4.31
C GLY A 186 24.43 4.36 -3.91
N CYS A 187 23.28 4.98 -3.59
CA CYS A 187 22.02 4.27 -3.34
C CYS A 187 21.32 3.93 -4.66
N LYS A 188 20.42 2.95 -4.64
CA LYS A 188 19.49 2.71 -5.74
C LYS A 188 18.45 3.83 -5.77
N VAL A 189 18.14 4.30 -6.97
CA VAL A 189 17.14 5.36 -7.17
C VAL A 189 15.82 4.74 -7.59
N GLY A 190 14.74 5.10 -6.91
CA GLY A 190 13.38 4.83 -7.33
C GLY A 190 12.61 6.14 -7.52
N LEU A 191 11.57 6.11 -8.33
CA LEU A 191 10.58 7.18 -8.40
C LEU A 191 9.25 6.63 -7.88
N ALA A 192 8.46 7.46 -7.21
CA ALA A 192 7.15 7.07 -6.70
C ALA A 192 6.09 8.12 -7.03
N PHE A 193 4.84 7.69 -7.18
CA PHE A 193 3.67 8.57 -7.13
C PHE A 193 2.49 7.84 -6.50
N ASN A 194 1.42 8.58 -6.19
CA ASN A 194 0.16 7.98 -5.81
C ASN A 194 -0.95 8.90 -6.32
N VAL A 195 -1.79 8.38 -7.23
CA VAL A 195 -2.87 9.13 -7.88
C VAL A 195 -3.95 9.57 -6.86
N GLY A 196 -4.10 8.80 -5.78
CA GLY A 196 -5.08 9.02 -4.72
C GLY A 196 -5.82 7.74 -4.37
N SER A 197 -6.90 7.83 -3.58
CA SER A 197 -7.70 6.65 -3.21
C SER A 197 -8.99 6.56 -4.02
N LEU A 198 -9.33 5.34 -4.42
CA LEU A 198 -10.58 5.00 -5.12
C LEU A 198 -10.68 5.72 -6.47
N VAL A 199 -9.62 5.57 -7.27
CA VAL A 199 -9.52 6.10 -8.63
C VAL A 199 -10.51 5.35 -9.51
N THR A 200 -11.36 6.10 -10.20
CA THR A 200 -12.46 5.53 -11.01
C THR A 200 -12.08 5.35 -12.49
N ASN A 201 -11.05 6.04 -12.96
CA ASN A 201 -10.63 6.06 -14.36
C ASN A 201 -9.18 5.53 -14.55
N PRO A 202 -8.98 4.43 -15.30
CA PRO A 202 -7.66 3.87 -15.60
C PRO A 202 -6.66 4.88 -16.19
N ARG A 203 -7.14 5.85 -16.99
CA ARG A 203 -6.27 6.84 -17.66
C ARG A 203 -5.44 7.67 -16.70
N ALA A 204 -5.88 7.83 -15.45
CA ALA A 204 -5.14 8.56 -14.43
C ALA A 204 -3.73 7.96 -14.19
N TYR A 205 -3.62 6.63 -14.17
CA TYR A 205 -2.32 5.95 -14.07
C TYR A 205 -1.49 6.14 -15.33
N GLY A 206 -2.11 6.10 -16.52
CA GLY A 206 -1.42 6.35 -17.78
C GLY A 206 -0.78 7.76 -17.82
N THR A 207 -1.53 8.78 -17.40
CA THR A 207 -1.04 10.15 -17.27
C THR A 207 0.15 10.25 -16.31
N ALA A 208 0.02 9.64 -15.12
CA ALA A 208 1.07 9.66 -14.10
C ALA A 208 2.34 8.90 -14.54
N ILE A 209 2.21 7.73 -15.16
CA ILE A 209 3.34 6.96 -15.73
C ILE A 209 4.04 7.77 -16.82
N GLY A 210 3.27 8.43 -17.70
CA GLY A 210 3.84 9.28 -18.74
C GLY A 210 4.63 10.47 -18.15
N ALA A 211 4.16 11.06 -17.07
CA ALA A 211 4.89 12.11 -16.34
C ALA A 211 6.16 11.56 -15.68
N ALA A 212 6.05 10.43 -14.97
CA ALA A 212 7.17 9.73 -14.37
C ALA A 212 8.28 9.42 -15.39
N ALA A 213 7.92 8.92 -16.58
CA ALA A 213 8.89 8.63 -17.64
C ALA A 213 9.65 9.88 -18.13
N ARG A 214 8.98 11.04 -18.21
CA ARG A 214 9.65 12.31 -18.56
C ARG A 214 10.64 12.73 -17.48
N VAL A 215 10.25 12.63 -16.21
CA VAL A 215 11.13 12.91 -15.07
C VAL A 215 12.34 11.99 -15.07
N ILE A 216 12.14 10.68 -15.27
CA ILE A 216 13.21 9.68 -15.32
C ILE A 216 14.22 10.04 -16.41
N LYS A 217 13.74 10.37 -17.61
CA LYS A 217 14.60 10.77 -18.73
C LYS A 217 15.36 12.07 -18.44
N ALA A 218 14.72 13.04 -17.79
CA ALA A 218 15.33 14.33 -17.45
C ALA A 218 16.38 14.24 -16.33
N ALA A 219 16.25 13.26 -15.42
CA ALA A 219 17.16 13.09 -14.29
C ALA A 219 18.58 12.70 -14.72
N GLY A 220 18.73 11.99 -15.84
CA GLY A 220 20.03 11.61 -16.40
C GLY A 220 20.83 10.61 -15.55
N VAL A 221 20.16 9.90 -14.62
CA VAL A 221 20.74 8.86 -13.76
C VAL A 221 20.01 7.54 -13.95
N GLU A 222 20.65 6.44 -13.57
CA GLU A 222 20.00 5.13 -13.56
C GLU A 222 18.91 5.09 -12.48
N ILE A 223 17.68 4.81 -12.91
CA ILE A 223 16.53 4.62 -12.02
C ILE A 223 16.10 3.16 -12.14
N THR A 224 15.92 2.53 -10.99
CA THR A 224 15.76 1.07 -10.87
C THR A 224 14.30 0.65 -10.74
N SER A 225 13.42 1.56 -10.30
CA SER A 225 12.03 1.23 -10.01
C SER A 225 11.07 2.41 -10.10
N LEU A 226 9.80 2.12 -10.39
CA LEU A 226 8.66 3.04 -10.26
C LEU A 226 7.59 2.43 -9.36
N ASP A 227 7.32 3.09 -8.24
CA ASP A 227 6.17 2.81 -7.40
C ASP A 227 4.98 3.68 -7.81
N MET A 228 3.90 3.07 -8.23
CA MET A 228 2.70 3.79 -8.70
C MET A 228 1.66 3.99 -7.60
N GLY A 229 1.97 3.56 -6.37
CA GLY A 229 1.11 3.69 -5.22
C GLY A 229 -0.14 2.80 -5.31
N GLY A 230 -1.14 3.16 -4.51
CA GLY A 230 -2.43 2.50 -4.45
C GLY A 230 -3.52 3.26 -5.21
N GLY A 231 -4.77 3.03 -4.80
CA GLY A 231 -5.92 3.75 -5.35
C GLY A 231 -6.79 2.95 -6.31
N PHE A 232 -6.41 1.71 -6.60
CA PHE A 232 -7.17 0.79 -7.44
C PHE A 232 -8.66 0.71 -7.07
N PRO A 233 -9.53 0.49 -8.07
CA PRO A 233 -10.97 0.51 -7.88
C PRO A 233 -11.45 -0.63 -6.99
N ILE A 234 -12.54 -0.38 -6.27
CA ILE A 234 -13.35 -1.40 -5.63
C ILE A 234 -14.80 -0.94 -5.64
N ALA A 235 -15.73 -1.86 -5.85
CA ALA A 235 -17.15 -1.53 -5.88
C ALA A 235 -17.66 -1.19 -4.48
N TYR A 236 -18.42 -0.09 -4.38
CA TYR A 236 -19.25 0.23 -3.22
C TYR A 236 -20.68 0.51 -3.71
N PRO A 237 -21.71 0.30 -2.85
CA PRO A 237 -23.08 0.69 -3.19
C PRO A 237 -23.16 2.15 -3.64
N GLY A 238 -23.72 2.40 -4.83
CA GLY A 238 -23.88 3.73 -5.38
C GLY A 238 -22.61 4.37 -5.95
N LEU A 239 -21.50 3.62 -6.04
CA LEU A 239 -20.27 4.09 -6.68
C LEU A 239 -19.87 3.16 -7.83
N GLU A 240 -20.02 3.66 -9.04
CA GLU A 240 -19.47 3.02 -10.23
C GLU A 240 -17.97 3.28 -10.31
N THR A 241 -17.19 2.21 -10.45
CA THR A 241 -15.74 2.27 -10.67
C THR A 241 -15.39 1.47 -11.92
N GLY A 242 -14.31 1.83 -12.61
CA GLY A 242 -13.79 1.01 -13.71
C GLY A 242 -13.41 -0.41 -13.27
N GLN A 243 -13.27 -1.32 -14.24
CA GLN A 243 -12.82 -2.70 -13.97
C GLN A 243 -11.33 -2.70 -13.67
N LEU A 244 -10.91 -3.39 -12.61
CA LEU A 244 -9.49 -3.49 -12.23
C LEU A 244 -8.59 -3.97 -13.39
N ASP A 245 -9.11 -4.84 -14.27
CA ASP A 245 -8.36 -5.37 -15.41
C ASP A 245 -8.04 -4.26 -16.44
N ASP A 246 -8.92 -3.25 -16.59
CA ASP A 246 -8.68 -2.08 -17.45
C ASP A 246 -7.54 -1.20 -16.90
N PHE A 247 -7.42 -1.11 -15.57
CA PHE A 247 -6.28 -0.44 -14.92
C PHE A 247 -4.97 -1.18 -15.23
N PHE A 248 -4.95 -2.50 -15.09
CA PHE A 248 -3.77 -3.30 -15.42
C PHE A 248 -3.39 -3.22 -16.90
N ALA A 249 -4.37 -3.25 -17.80
CA ALA A 249 -4.13 -3.08 -19.24
C ALA A 249 -3.53 -1.71 -19.54
N THR A 250 -4.15 -0.63 -19.04
CA THR A 250 -3.67 0.75 -19.24
C THR A 250 -2.25 0.95 -18.71
N ILE A 251 -1.95 0.42 -17.51
CA ILE A 251 -0.62 0.49 -16.91
C ILE A 251 0.40 -0.23 -17.80
N ARG A 252 0.09 -1.45 -18.25
CA ARG A 252 1.00 -2.27 -19.06
C ARG A 252 1.29 -1.62 -20.41
N GLU A 253 0.25 -1.17 -21.11
CA GLU A 253 0.35 -0.51 -22.41
C GLU A 253 1.14 0.80 -22.31
N THR A 254 0.81 1.63 -21.32
CA THR A 254 1.51 2.91 -21.12
C THR A 254 2.98 2.67 -20.78
N PHE A 255 3.27 1.77 -19.84
CA PHE A 255 4.63 1.46 -19.42
C PHE A 255 5.48 0.94 -20.58
N ALA A 256 4.95 0.02 -21.39
CA ALA A 256 5.62 -0.47 -22.59
C ALA A 256 5.94 0.66 -23.59
N GLY A 257 5.06 1.67 -23.69
CA GLY A 257 5.26 2.85 -24.53
C GLY A 257 6.29 3.86 -24.03
N THR A 258 6.76 3.76 -22.78
CA THR A 258 7.73 4.72 -22.20
C THR A 258 9.16 4.54 -22.72
N GLY A 259 9.50 3.34 -23.21
CA GLY A 259 10.87 2.98 -23.56
C GLY A 259 11.81 2.82 -22.36
N LEU A 260 11.28 2.71 -21.14
CA LEU A 260 12.06 2.38 -19.95
C LEU A 260 12.64 0.94 -20.06
N PRO A 261 13.77 0.66 -19.39
CA PRO A 261 14.44 -0.64 -19.48
C PRO A 261 13.54 -1.82 -19.09
N SER A 262 13.77 -2.99 -19.68
CA SER A 262 12.98 -4.20 -19.38
C SER A 262 13.21 -4.76 -17.98
N ASN A 263 14.33 -4.45 -17.33
CA ASN A 263 14.64 -4.82 -15.95
C ASN A 263 14.10 -3.81 -14.92
N PHE A 264 13.35 -2.80 -15.37
CA PHE A 264 12.83 -1.75 -14.51
C PHE A 264 11.67 -2.28 -13.66
N GLU A 265 11.79 -2.13 -12.34
CA GLU A 265 10.85 -2.74 -11.40
C GLU A 265 9.60 -1.86 -11.22
N LEU A 266 8.43 -2.40 -11.54
CA LEU A 266 7.15 -1.77 -11.22
C LEU A 266 6.66 -2.24 -9.86
N LEU A 267 6.19 -1.30 -9.04
CA LEU A 267 5.53 -1.56 -7.77
C LEU A 267 4.15 -0.91 -7.74
N CYS A 268 3.24 -1.51 -6.97
CA CYS A 268 1.99 -0.87 -6.57
C CYS A 268 1.65 -1.20 -5.12
N GLU A 269 0.88 -0.33 -4.47
CA GLU A 269 0.54 -0.37 -3.05
C GLU A 269 -0.99 -0.54 -2.81
N PRO A 270 -1.66 -1.57 -3.35
CA PRO A 270 -3.10 -1.73 -3.11
C PRO A 270 -3.39 -2.03 -1.64
N GLY A 271 -4.04 -1.09 -0.97
CA GLY A 271 -4.62 -1.31 0.36
C GLY A 271 -6.08 -1.76 0.24
N ARG A 272 -6.96 -0.78 0.01
CA ARG A 272 -8.42 -0.96 -0.08
C ARG A 272 -8.82 -2.06 -1.06
N ALA A 273 -8.21 -2.11 -2.24
CA ALA A 273 -8.55 -3.10 -3.27
C ALA A 273 -8.19 -4.54 -2.88
N LEU A 274 -7.27 -4.74 -1.92
CA LEU A 274 -6.96 -6.06 -1.37
C LEU A 274 -7.81 -6.42 -0.14
N SER A 275 -8.19 -5.45 0.69
CA SER A 275 -8.78 -5.73 2.01
C SER A 275 -10.26 -5.41 2.18
N ALA A 276 -10.87 -4.58 1.31
CA ALA A 276 -12.23 -4.06 1.55
C ALA A 276 -13.31 -5.16 1.59
N GLU A 277 -13.24 -6.16 0.71
CA GLU A 277 -14.19 -7.29 0.71
C GLU A 277 -13.86 -8.36 1.76
N GLY A 278 -12.71 -8.23 2.42
CA GLY A 278 -12.22 -9.20 3.39
C GLY A 278 -12.87 -9.12 4.76
N GLN A 279 -13.72 -8.13 5.00
CA GLN A 279 -14.37 -7.93 6.29
C GLN A 279 -15.76 -7.30 6.12
N SER A 280 -16.72 -7.74 6.94
CA SER A 280 -18.03 -7.10 7.09
C SER A 280 -18.30 -6.82 8.56
N LEU A 281 -19.04 -5.75 8.84
CA LEU A 281 -19.55 -5.44 10.18
C LEU A 281 -21.04 -5.77 10.26
N VAL A 282 -21.40 -6.66 11.17
CA VAL A 282 -22.80 -7.00 11.48
C VAL A 282 -23.24 -6.16 12.68
N THR A 283 -24.35 -5.45 12.54
CA THR A 283 -24.93 -4.60 13.59
C THR A 283 -26.40 -4.96 13.83
N GLN A 284 -26.91 -4.58 15.00
CA GLN A 284 -28.31 -4.76 15.38
C GLN A 284 -29.03 -3.42 15.42
N VAL A 285 -30.24 -3.35 14.86
CA VAL A 285 -31.15 -2.23 15.09
C VAL A 285 -31.67 -2.33 16.52
N ILE A 286 -31.26 -1.39 17.38
CA ILE A 286 -31.63 -1.39 18.81
C ILE A 286 -33.00 -0.74 19.03
N LEU A 287 -33.31 0.29 18.25
CA LEU A 287 -34.54 1.07 18.37
C LEU A 287 -34.93 1.61 16.99
N ILE A 288 -36.21 1.50 16.66
CA ILE A 288 -36.85 2.22 15.56
C ILE A 288 -37.77 3.24 16.21
N LYS A 289 -37.70 4.50 15.78
CA LYS A 289 -38.63 5.56 16.21
C LYS A 289 -39.51 5.94 15.02
N ASP A 290 -40.78 6.16 15.27
CA ASP A 290 -41.79 6.37 14.21
C ASP A 290 -41.82 7.80 13.64
N ASP A 291 -40.84 8.65 13.98
CA ASP A 291 -40.90 10.10 13.74
C ASP A 291 -39.85 10.62 12.74
N LEU A 292 -39.94 10.18 11.49
CA LEU A 292 -39.32 10.88 10.35
C LEU A 292 -40.28 10.86 9.15
N VAL A 293 -41.13 11.89 9.09
CA VAL A 293 -41.80 12.34 7.85
C VAL A 293 -40.85 13.29 7.13
#